data_AF-A0A7Z9DYT8-F1
#
_entry.id   AF-A0A7Z9DYT8-F1
#
_cell.length_a   1.000
_cell.length_b   1.000
_cell.length_c   1.000
_cell.angle_alpha   90.00
_cell.angle_beta   90.00
_cell.angle_gamma   90.00
#
_symmetry.space_group_name_H-M   'P 1'
#
loop_
_entity.id
_entity.type
_entity.pdbx_description
1 polymer ?
#
loop_
_entity_poly.entity_id
_entity_poly.type
_entity_poly.pdbx_seq_one_letter_code
_entity_poly.pdbx_strand_id
1 'polypeptide(L)'
;MKTEISINLADQEIINFLAGGMTSQSLIEFQVSEAVKERVADLIFLEKSNNISPEEKLELDHYLILEHLLRLAKAQAYEFIKEGA
;
A
#
# COMPACT_ATOMS: atom_id res chain seq x y z
N MET A 1 4.41 -13.65 -20.12
CA MET A 1 4.19 -12.19 -20.13
C MET A 1 4.78 -11.67 -18.84
N LYS A 2 5.95 -11.03 -18.91
CA LYS A 2 6.66 -10.54 -17.73
C LYS A 2 6.00 -9.21 -17.39
N THR A 3 5.12 -9.18 -16.40
CA THR A 3 4.59 -7.91 -15.89
C THR A 3 5.81 -7.18 -15.34
N GLU A 4 6.32 -6.19 -16.08
CA GLU A 4 7.26 -5.23 -15.51
C GLU A 4 6.45 -4.43 -14.50
N ILE A 5 6.40 -4.95 -13.26
CA ILE A 5 5.88 -4.20 -12.12
C ILE A 5 6.86 -3.03 -11.99
N SER A 6 6.45 -1.87 -12.51
CA SER A 6 7.17 -0.63 -12.31
C SER A 6 7.08 -0.31 -10.82
N ILE A 7 8.22 -0.34 -10.13
CA ILE A 7 8.31 -0.03 -8.71
C ILE A 7 7.95 1.44 -8.54
N ASN A 8 6.78 1.70 -7.95
CA ASN A 8 6.34 3.06 -7.63
C ASN A 8 6.75 3.46 -6.20
N LEU A 9 6.32 4.65 -5.79
CA LEU A 9 6.66 5.20 -4.48
C LEU A 9 6.12 4.34 -3.31
N ALA A 10 4.88 3.83 -3.40
CA ALA A 10 4.35 2.94 -2.36
C ALA A 10 5.05 1.60 -2.32
N ASP A 11 5.38 1.02 -3.48
CA ASP A 11 6.12 -0.23 -3.53
C ASP A 11 7.42 -0.09 -2.77
N GLN A 12 8.17 1.00 -2.99
CA GLN A 12 9.39 1.29 -2.25
C GLN A 12 9.16 1.45 -0.75
N GLU A 13 8.13 2.19 -0.32
CA GLU A 13 7.85 2.37 1.10
C GLU A 13 7.49 1.05 1.79
N ILE A 14 6.66 0.24 1.14
CA ILE A 14 6.25 -1.06 1.67
C ILE A 14 7.43 -2.04 1.67
N ILE A 15 8.24 -2.08 0.61
CA ILE A 15 9.45 -2.91 0.55
C ILE A 15 10.43 -2.51 1.67
N ASN A 16 10.65 -1.20 1.86
CA ASN A 16 11.53 -0.71 2.93
C ASN A 16 10.99 -1.05 4.32
N PHE A 17 9.68 -0.96 4.52
CA PHE A 17 9.03 -1.36 5.76
C PHE A 17 9.19 -2.86 6.05
N LEU A 18 8.98 -3.70 5.04
CA LEU A 18 9.14 -5.16 5.14
C LEU A 18 10.60 -5.54 5.40
N ALA A 19 11.55 -4.93 4.69
CA ALA A 19 12.98 -5.22 4.82
C ALA A 19 13.58 -4.69 6.13
N GLY A 20 12.98 -3.65 6.73
CA GLY A 20 13.48 -2.97 7.93
C GLY A 20 13.33 -3.73 9.25
N GLY A 21 12.75 -4.94 9.26
CA GLY A 21 12.49 -5.69 10.49
C GLY A 21 11.12 -5.35 11.07
N MET A 22 10.08 -5.81 10.39
CA MET A 22 8.69 -5.62 10.78
C MET A 22 8.32 -6.38 12.06
N THR A 23 7.59 -5.72 12.95
CA THR A 23 6.94 -6.32 14.13
C THR A 23 5.42 -6.18 14.03
N SER A 24 4.65 -6.97 14.79
CA SER A 24 3.19 -6.81 14.84
C SER A 24 2.78 -5.39 15.22
N GLN A 25 3.48 -4.76 16.17
CA GLN A 25 3.21 -3.39 16.61
C GLN A 25 3.51 -2.38 15.49
N SER A 26 4.69 -2.47 14.86
CA SER A 26 5.06 -1.54 13.80
C SER A 26 4.16 -1.67 12.57
N LEU A 27 3.63 -2.87 12.28
CA LEU A 27 2.65 -3.08 11.22
C LEU A 27 1.32 -2.40 11.51
N ILE A 28 0.82 -2.51 12.74
CA ILE A 28 -0.43 -1.86 13.15
C ILE A 28 -0.31 -0.35 12.97
N GLU A 29 0.81 0.22 13.42
CA GLU A 29 1.11 1.65 13.36
C GLU A 29 1.49 2.14 11.96
N PHE A 30 1.91 1.24 11.06
CA PHE A 30 2.40 1.60 9.73
C PHE A 30 1.38 2.43 8.96
N GLN A 31 1.81 3.59 8.48
CA GLN A 31 1.07 4.38 7.52
C GLN A 31 2.01 4.76 6.39
N VAL A 32 1.50 4.69 5.17
CA VAL A 32 2.17 5.24 4.00
C VAL A 32 2.38 6.74 4.17
N SER A 33 3.42 7.29 3.55
CA SER A 33 3.73 8.71 3.63
C SER A 33 2.61 9.59 3.04
N GLU A 34 2.61 10.87 3.40
CA GLU A 34 1.68 11.84 2.82
C GLU A 34 1.84 11.95 1.29
N ALA A 35 3.06 11.81 0.75
CA ALA A 35 3.30 11.83 -0.68
C ALA A 35 2.58 10.67 -1.41
N VAL A 36 2.58 9.48 -0.80
CA VAL A 36 1.81 8.34 -1.32
C VAL A 36 0.31 8.60 -1.21
N LYS A 37 -0.17 9.15 -0.10
CA LYS A 37 -1.60 9.48 0.08
C LYS A 37 -2.08 10.51 -0.95
N GLU A 38 -1.30 11.56 -1.19
CA GLU A 38 -1.56 12.57 -2.21
C GLU A 38 -1.61 11.94 -3.60
N ARG A 39 -0.61 11.11 -3.96
CA ARG A 39 -0.60 10.41 -5.26
C ARG A 39 -1.83 9.54 -5.47
N VAL A 40 -2.23 8.77 -4.45
CA VAL A 40 -3.45 7.95 -4.53
C VAL A 40 -4.70 8.81 -4.68
N ALA A 41 -4.79 9.93 -3.96
CA ALA A 41 -5.91 10.86 -4.08
C ALA A 41 -6.01 11.45 -5.51
N ASP A 42 -4.87 11.82 -6.09
CA ASP A 42 -4.80 12.31 -7.48
C ASP A 42 -5.23 11.23 -8.47
N LEU A 43 -4.76 10.00 -8.31
CA LEU A 43 -5.15 8.88 -9.17
C LEU A 43 -6.67 8.61 -9.10
N ILE A 44 -7.25 8.64 -7.89
CA ILE A 44 -8.70 8.49 -7.71
C ILE A 44 -9.45 9.65 -8.37
N PHE A 45 -8.93 10.87 -8.27
CA PHE A 45 -9.52 12.04 -8.91
C PHE A 45 -9.50 11.91 -10.45
N LEU A 46 -8.38 11.47 -11.01
CA LEU A 46 -8.22 11.23 -12.44
C LEU A 46 -9.14 10.10 -12.94
N GLU A 47 -9.27 9.02 -12.17
CA GLU A 47 -10.17 7.90 -12.50
C GLU A 47 -11.63 8.37 -12.55
N LYS A 48 -12.08 9.10 -11.53
CA LYS A 48 -13.44 9.66 -11.47
C LYS A 48 -13.72 10.67 -12.58
N SER A 49 -12.68 11.33 -13.07
CA SER A 49 -12.78 12.32 -14.15
C SER A 49 -12.65 11.70 -15.55
N ASN A 50 -12.52 10.37 -15.66
CA ASN A 50 -12.20 9.66 -16.92
C ASN A 50 -10.95 10.18 -17.65
N ASN A 51 -10.01 10.78 -16.90
CA ASN A 51 -8.77 11.35 -17.43
C ASN A 51 -7.54 10.51 -17.03
N ILE A 52 -7.76 9.32 -16.47
CA ILE A 52 -6.69 8.43 -16.04
C ILE A 52 -6.10 7.68 -17.24
N SER A 53 -4.77 7.69 -17.35
CA SER A 53 -4.07 6.88 -18.34
C SER A 53 -4.08 5.40 -17.96
N PRO A 54 -3.82 4.48 -18.91
CA PRO A 54 -3.69 3.05 -18.59
C PRO A 54 -2.61 2.75 -17.56
N GLU A 55 -1.49 3.47 -17.59
CA GLU A 55 -0.39 3.31 -16.63
C GLU A 55 -0.79 3.76 -15.22
N GLU A 56 -1.45 4.91 -15.11
CA GLU A 56 -1.97 5.42 -13.84
C GLU A 56 -3.08 4.53 -13.28
N LYS A 57 -3.91 3.93 -14.14
CA LYS A 57 -4.92 2.98 -13.70
C LYS A 57 -4.29 1.71 -13.13
N LEU A 58 -3.24 1.19 -13.77
CA LEU A 58 -2.48 0.06 -13.22
C LEU A 58 -1.82 0.44 -11.89
N GLU A 59 -1.29 1.66 -11.77
CA GLU A 59 -0.75 2.19 -10.52
C GLU A 59 -1.82 2.18 -9.41
N LEU A 60 -3.02 2.71 -9.70
CA LEU A 60 -4.16 2.74 -8.78
C LEU A 60 -4.61 1.33 -8.37
N ASP A 61 -4.76 0.42 -9.33
CA ASP A 61 -5.13 -0.97 -9.08
C ASP A 61 -4.11 -1.66 -8.16
N HIS A 62 -2.81 -1.38 -8.35
CA HIS A 62 -1.75 -1.88 -7.45
C HIS A 62 -1.88 -1.32 -6.03
N TYR A 63 -2.13 -0.01 -5.87
CA TYR A 63 -2.35 0.59 -4.54
C TYR A 63 -3.52 -0.07 -3.80
N LEU A 64 -4.63 -0.34 -4.49
CA LEU A 64 -5.81 -0.97 -3.90
C LEU A 64 -5.52 -2.39 -3.39
N ILE A 65 -4.73 -3.16 -4.14
CA ILE A 65 -4.29 -4.50 -3.72
C ILE A 65 -3.39 -4.40 -2.48
N LEU A 66 -2.42 -3.48 -2.48
CA LEU A 66 -1.49 -3.28 -1.36
C LEU A 66 -2.19 -2.82 -0.09
N GLU A 67 -3.11 -1.85 -0.19
CA GLU A 67 -3.91 -1.40 0.95
C GLU A 67 -4.79 -2.53 1.49
N HIS A 68 -5.42 -3.31 0.62
CA HIS A 68 -6.20 -4.46 1.04
C HIS A 68 -5.36 -5.49 1.80
N LEU A 69 -4.16 -5.81 1.29
CA LEU A 69 -3.24 -6.73 1.95
C LEU A 69 -2.77 -6.20 3.30
N LEU A 70 -2.37 -4.92 3.37
CA LEU A 70 -1.95 -4.27 4.61
C LEU A 70 -3.06 -4.28 5.66
N ARG A 71 -4.31 -4.04 5.27
CA ARG A 71 -5.45 -4.07 6.19
C ARG A 71 -5.68 -5.45 6.80
N LEU A 72 -5.59 -6.50 5.98
CA LEU A 72 -5.68 -7.89 6.45
C LEU A 72 -4.52 -8.25 7.37
N ALA A 73 -3.30 -7.87 6.98
CA ALA A 73 -2.11 -8.11 7.77
C ALA A 73 -2.21 -7.41 9.13
N LYS A 74 -2.67 -6.15 9.17
CA LYS A 74 -2.92 -5.41 10.42
C LYS A 74 -3.94 -6.13 11.31
N ALA A 75 -5.05 -6.60 10.75
CA ALA A 75 -6.04 -7.36 11.50
C ALA A 75 -5.44 -8.61 12.15
N GLN A 76 -4.59 -9.34 11.42
CA GLN A 76 -3.88 -10.50 11.96
C GLN A 76 -2.82 -10.12 13.01
N ALA A 77 -2.11 -9.02 12.81
CA ALA A 77 -1.13 -8.51 13.78
C ALA A 77 -1.78 -8.11 15.11
N TYR A 78 -3.00 -7.56 15.07
CA TYR A 78 -3.77 -7.28 16.29
C TYR A 78 -4.04 -8.54 17.10
N GLU A 79 -4.36 -9.66 16.46
CA GLU A 79 -4.56 -10.94 17.17
C GLU A 79 -3.26 -11.42 17.84
N PHE A 80 -2.10 -11.30 17.18
CA PHE A 80 -0.82 -11.70 17.79
C PHE A 80 -0.44 -10.86 19.02
N ILE A 81 -0.79 -9.58 19.05
CA ILE A 81 -0.57 -8.74 20.23
C ILE A 81 -1.53 -9.09 21.35
N LYS A 82 -2.78 -9.40 21.00
CA LYS A 82 -3.82 -9.79 21.95
C LYS A 82 -3.57 -11.16 22.57
N GLU A 83 -3.03 -12.11 21.83
CA GLU A 83 -2.67 -13.45 22.31
C GLU A 83 -1.36 -13.47 23.12
N GLY A 84 -0.51 -12.44 22.95
CA GLY A 84 0.73 -12.25 23.70
C GLY A 84 0.61 -11.38 24.97
N ALA A 85 -0.59 -10.93 25.32
CA ALA A 85 -0.91 -10.08 26.48
C ALA A 85 -1.47 -10.87 27.68
#